data_AF-A0A356KFB2-F1
#
_entry.id   AF-A0A356KFB2-F1
#
_cell.length_a   1.000
_cell.length_b   1.000
_cell.length_c   1.000
_cell.angle_alpha   90.00
_cell.angle_beta   90.00
_cell.angle_gamma   90.00
#
_symmetry.space_group_name_H-M   'P 1'
#
loop_
_entity.id
_entity.type
_entity.pdbx_description
1 polymer ?
#
loop_
_entity_poly.entity_id
_entity_poly.type
_entity_poly.pdbx_seq_one_letter_code
_entity_poly.pdbx_strand_id
1 'polypeptide(L)'
;SQYRIAALGDIVAAPAQRGRGLGSFLTAELCRRLFAERGVERVVLNVKEDNPAAQRAYAKVGFAHPVPHDEGFDLRRIPGGDSAAR
;
A
#
# COMPACT_ATOMS: atom_id res chain seq x y z
N SER A 1 -8.63 -23.57 8.39
CA SER A 1 -7.97 -22.29 8.70
C SER A 1 -7.49 -21.68 7.40
N GLN A 2 -8.18 -20.67 6.87
CA GLN A 2 -7.72 -19.90 5.70
C GLN A 2 -7.42 -18.49 6.20
N TYR A 3 -6.19 -18.01 6.00
CA TYR A 3 -5.80 -16.67 6.43
C TYR A 3 -6.58 -15.62 5.63
N ARG A 4 -7.34 -14.74 6.31
CA ARG A 4 -8.15 -13.68 5.70
C ARG A 4 -7.45 -12.33 5.79
N ILE A 5 -6.33 -12.24 5.09
CA ILE A 5 -5.42 -11.08 5.13
C ILE A 5 -5.41 -10.37 3.77
N ALA A 6 -5.42 -9.04 3.79
CA ALA A 6 -5.19 -8.22 2.61
C ALA A 6 -4.00 -7.28 2.81
N ALA A 7 -3.24 -7.02 1.76
CA ALA A 7 -2.17 -6.02 1.74
C ALA A 7 -2.62 -4.80 0.93
N LEU A 8 -2.42 -3.60 1.48
CA LEU A 8 -2.61 -2.35 0.74
C LEU A 8 -1.27 -1.85 0.18
N GLY A 9 -1.30 -1.41 -1.07
CA GLY A 9 -0.20 -0.76 -1.78
C GLY A 9 -0.71 0.42 -2.62
N ASP A 10 0.21 1.19 -3.18
CA ASP A 10 -0.07 2.25 -4.16
C ASP A 10 -1.09 3.32 -3.74
N ILE A 11 -1.16 3.62 -2.44
CA ILE A 11 -1.98 4.72 -1.92
C ILE A 11 -1.26 6.04 -2.22
N VAL A 12 -1.65 6.68 -3.32
CA VAL A 12 -1.01 7.91 -3.81
C VAL A 12 -2.02 9.03 -3.95
N ALA A 13 -1.65 10.21 -3.43
CA ALA A 13 -2.33 11.46 -3.73
C ALA A 13 -1.43 12.33 -4.63
N ALA A 14 -2.04 12.94 -5.66
CA ALA A 14 -1.38 13.89 -6.53
C ALA A 14 -0.69 15.00 -5.70
N PRO A 15 0.50 15.49 -6.08
CA PRO A 15 1.26 16.48 -5.27
C PRO A 15 0.43 17.69 -4.85
N ALA A 16 -0.37 18.25 -5.76
CA ALA A 16 -1.23 19.40 -5.51
C ALA A 16 -2.38 19.14 -4.53
N GLN A 17 -2.66 17.88 -4.19
CA GLN A 17 -3.75 17.47 -3.31
C GLN A 17 -3.27 16.98 -1.93
N ARG A 18 -1.95 16.99 -1.69
CA ARG A 18 -1.35 16.56 -0.41
C ARG A 18 -1.68 17.56 0.71
N GLY A 19 -1.56 17.11 1.95
CA GLY A 19 -1.88 17.92 3.12
C GLY A 19 -3.38 18.05 3.42
N ARG A 20 -4.26 17.49 2.58
CA ARG A 20 -5.73 17.58 2.71
C ARG A 20 -6.38 16.37 3.39
N GLY A 21 -5.59 15.48 3.99
CA GLY A 21 -6.10 14.27 4.66
C GLY A 21 -6.49 13.11 3.74
N LEU A 22 -6.29 13.24 2.42
CA LEU A 22 -6.68 12.21 1.44
C LEU A 22 -6.05 10.83 1.69
N GLY A 23 -4.79 10.78 2.15
CA GLY A 23 -4.13 9.51 2.45
C GLY A 23 -4.86 8.69 3.53
N SER A 24 -5.22 9.34 4.65
CA SER A 24 -5.99 8.69 5.71
C SER A 24 -7.40 8.33 5.24
N PHE A 25 -8.05 9.21 4.48
CA PHE A 25 -9.39 8.96 3.94
C PHE A 25 -9.43 7.74 3.03
N LEU A 26 -8.54 7.69 2.03
CA LEU A 26 -8.46 6.57 1.08
C LEU A 26 -8.15 5.25 1.81
N THR A 27 -7.20 5.28 2.74
CA THR A 27 -6.81 4.10 3.53
C THR A 27 -7.98 3.59 4.37
N ALA A 28 -8.69 4.49 5.08
CA ALA A 28 -9.83 4.12 5.91
C ALA A 28 -10.97 3.52 5.08
N GLU A 29 -11.28 4.12 3.93
CA GLU A 29 -12.34 3.63 3.06
C GLU A 29 -11.99 2.26 2.44
N LEU A 30 -10.74 2.04 2.04
CA LEU A 30 -10.28 0.72 1.59
C LEU A 30 -10.40 -0.33 2.69
N CYS A 31 -9.96 -0.02 3.92
CA CYS A 31 -10.11 -0.93 5.06
C CYS A 31 -11.58 -1.27 5.32
N ARG A 32 -12.45 -0.25 5.34
CA ARG A 32 -13.89 -0.43 5.55
C ARG A 32 -14.49 -1.41 4.54
N ARG A 33 -14.18 -1.26 3.25
CA ARG A 33 -14.66 -2.15 2.18
C ARG A 33 -14.11 -3.56 2.33
N LEU A 34 -12.82 -3.72 2.62
CA LEU A 34 -12.20 -5.04 2.79
C LEU A 34 -12.84 -5.80 3.96
N PHE A 35 -13.09 -5.13 5.08
CA PHE A 35 -13.73 -5.74 6.24
C PHE A 35 -15.21 -6.06 5.97
N ALA A 36 -15.99 -5.09 5.48
CA ALA A 36 -17.43 -5.23 5.34
C ALA A 36 -17.86 -6.11 4.16
N GLU A 37 -17.14 -6.08 3.04
CA GLU A 37 -17.60 -6.66 1.77
C GLU A 37 -16.80 -7.90 1.37
N ARG A 38 -15.59 -8.09 1.92
CA ARG A 38 -14.68 -9.20 1.56
C ARG A 38 -14.37 -10.14 2.71
N GLY A 39 -14.88 -9.84 3.91
CA GLY A 39 -14.66 -10.67 5.10
C GLY A 39 -13.19 -10.78 5.51
N VAL A 40 -12.36 -9.79 5.13
CA VAL A 40 -10.97 -9.68 5.59
C VAL A 40 -10.98 -9.45 7.09
N GLU A 41 -10.03 -10.05 7.80
CA GLU A 41 -9.89 -9.88 9.26
C GLU A 41 -8.66 -9.05 9.63
N ARG A 42 -7.69 -8.96 8.71
CA ARG A 42 -6.45 -8.19 8.92
C ARG A 42 -6.01 -7.52 7.64
N VAL A 43 -5.70 -6.24 7.75
CA VAL A 43 -5.09 -5.47 6.67
C VAL A 43 -3.67 -5.11 7.08
N VAL A 44 -2.72 -5.31 6.19
CA VAL A 44 -1.31 -4.93 6.35
C VAL A 44 -0.90 -3.98 5.23
N LEU A 45 0.15 -3.20 5.46
CA LEU A 45 0.77 -2.37 4.43
C LEU A 45 2.25 -2.22 4.71
N ASN A 46 3.00 -1.92 3.66
CA ASN A 46 4.39 -1.50 3.77
C ASN A 46 4.46 0.02 3.69
N VAL A 47 5.38 0.60 4.44
CA VAL A 47 5.67 2.03 4.39
C VAL A 47 7.16 2.22 4.56
N LYS A 48 7.75 3.08 3.73
CA LYS A 48 9.15 3.45 3.89
C LYS A 48 9.36 4.18 5.22
N GLU A 49 10.48 3.89 5.88
CA GLU A 49 10.87 4.55 7.14
C GLU A 49 11.01 6.07 6.97
N ASP A 50 11.45 6.51 5.79
CA ASP A 50 11.62 7.92 5.42
C ASP A 50 10.34 8.62 4.92
N ASN A 51 9.16 7.99 5.07
CA ASN A 51 7.87 8.55 4.68
C ASN A 51 6.98 8.90 5.89
N PRO A 52 7.33 9.95 6.67
CA PRO A 52 6.60 10.31 7.88
C PRO A 52 5.19 10.82 7.58
N ALA A 53 4.93 11.29 6.35
CA ALA A 53 3.59 11.71 5.94
C ALA A 53 2.63 10.51 5.84
N ALA A 54 3.07 9.42 5.21
CA ALA A 54 2.29 8.18 5.11
C ALA A 54 2.14 7.50 6.48
N GLN A 55 3.21 7.43 7.28
CA GLN A 55 3.15 6.87 8.64
C GLN A 55 2.09 7.58 9.50
N ARG A 56 2.08 8.92 9.51
CA ARG A 56 1.03 9.69 10.22
C ARG A 56 -0.36 9.43 9.65
N ALA A 57 -0.47 9.26 8.32
CA ALA A 57 -1.75 8.98 7.69
C ALA A 57 -2.32 7.62 8.12
N TYR A 58 -1.48 6.59 8.16
CA TYR A 58 -1.85 5.23 8.56
C TYR A 58 -2.11 5.11 10.06
N ALA A 59 -1.30 5.77 10.89
CA ALA A 59 -1.53 5.83 12.34
C ALA A 59 -2.90 6.42 12.70
N LYS A 60 -3.35 7.46 11.96
CA LYS A 60 -4.69 8.03 12.14
C LYS A 60 -5.83 7.07 11.82
N VAL A 61 -5.58 6.07 10.97
CA VAL A 61 -6.57 5.03 10.62
C VAL A 61 -6.54 3.88 11.64
N GLY A 62 -5.49 3.77 12.46
CA GLY A 62 -5.33 2.74 13.48
C GLY A 62 -4.29 1.68 13.14
N PHE A 63 -3.49 1.85 12.07
CA PHE A 63 -2.32 1.00 11.86
C PHE A 63 -1.30 1.24 12.97
N ALA A 64 -0.77 0.14 13.52
CA ALA A 64 0.20 0.14 14.60
C ALA A 64 1.20 -1.00 14.39
N HIS A 65 2.27 -1.01 15.20
CA HIS A 65 3.31 -2.04 15.19
C HIS A 65 4.08 -2.14 13.86
N PRO A 66 4.78 -1.08 13.44
CA PRO A 66 5.71 -1.22 12.32
C PRO A 66 6.77 -2.26 12.67
N VAL A 67 6.97 -3.21 11.75
CA VAL A 67 8.03 -4.21 11.84
C VAL A 67 8.98 -3.93 10.67
N PRO A 68 10.29 -3.77 10.92
CA PRO A 68 11.27 -3.67 9.85
C PRO A 68 11.17 -4.89 8.95
N HIS A 69 11.18 -4.66 7.64
CA HIS A 69 11.21 -5.72 6.65
C HIS A 69 11.97 -5.20 5.42
N ASP A 70 12.64 -6.12 4.74
CA ASP A 70 13.22 -5.85 3.44
C ASP A 70 12.14 -6.05 2.38
N GLU A 71 11.80 -4.97 1.67
CA GLU A 71 10.98 -5.07 0.47
C GLU A 71 11.86 -5.61 -0.67
N GLY A 72 11.48 -6.75 -1.25
CA GLY A 72 12.25 -7.39 -2.31
C GLY A 72 12.43 -6.50 -3.54
N PHE A 73 13.47 -6.77 -4.33
CA PHE A 73 13.74 -6.02 -5.55
C PHE A 73 12.71 -6.36 -6.65
N ASP A 74 12.15 -5.33 -7.28
CA ASP A 74 11.46 -5.46 -8.57
C ASP A 74 12.52 -5.75 -9.66
N LEU A 75 12.69 -7.02 -10.02
CA LEU A 75 13.48 -7.42 -11.18
C LEU A 75 12.70 -7.08 -12.47
N ARG A 76 12.63 -5.80 -12.83
CA ARG A 76 12.30 -5.43 -14.21
C ARG A 76 13.53 -5.54 -15.10
N ARG A 77 13.68 -6.71 -15.72
CA ARG A 77 14.23 -6.82 -17.08
C ARG A 77 13.19 -7.54 -17.94
N ILE A 78 12.48 -6.82 -18.82
CA ILE A 78 11.99 -7.42 -20.07
C ILE A 78 12.85 -6.88 -21.23
N PRO A 79 14.01 -7.48 -21.53
CA PRO A 79 14.60 -7.39 -22.85
C PRO A 79 14.10 -8.59 -23.68
N GLY A 80 13.48 -8.29 -24.81
CA GLY A 80 12.88 -9.28 -25.71
C GLY A 80 11.82 -8.72 -26.65
N GLY A 81 11.40 -7.46 -26.45
CA GLY A 81 10.76 -6.67 -27.49
C GLY A 81 11.80 -6.15 -28.48
N ASP A 82 12.36 -7.05 -29.28
CA ASP A 82 12.89 -6.69 -30.60
C ASP A 82 12.76 -7.91 -31.52
N SER A 83 11.72 -7.88 -32.35
CA SER A 83 11.72 -8.59 -33.63
C SER A 83 12.15 -7.61 -34.69
N ALA A 84 13.42 -7.64 -35.09
CA ALA A 84 13.87 -7.12 -36.37
C ALA A 84 15.18 -7.79 -36.82
N ALA A 85 15.05 -8.51 -37.94
CA ALA A 85 16.09 -8.79 -38.93
C ALA A 85 17.38 -9.51 -38.48
N ARG A 86 17.46 -10.80 -38.76
CA ARG A 86 18.24 -11.36 -39.89
C ARG A 86 17.92 -12.84 -40.09
#